data_AF-A0A3E0J451-F1
#
_entry.id   AF-A0A3E0J451-F1
#
_cell.length_a   1.000
_cell.length_b   1.000
_cell.length_c   1.000
_cell.angle_alpha   90.00
_cell.angle_beta   90.00
_cell.angle_gamma   90.00
#
_symmetry.space_group_name_H-M   'P 1'
#
loop_
_entity.id
_entity.type
_entity.pdbx_description
1 polymer ?
#
loop_
_entity_poly.entity_id
_entity_poly.type
_entity_poly.pdbx_seq_one_letter_code
_entity_poly.pdbx_strand_id
1 'polypeptide(L)'
;MLHMGRVGMVVHTGNLAVASRRDIQDFYGHALHQVQNLYRAASETALEKGLFFKRPYIPYPKQFSFVNDVGYLKGINPLKNHRILNAIEITHLSLNIETNQIGIMLTSSFMQSSQSQVSQYMKRGKEISKKHIDILSKTLMKDDIPSPISPNHAITDSTTPVFSDKLMMFQVSLLNSAGFGNYATAAAASQRSDLTLNYERLSAEVGQYAQDGAEIMIKNKWLEEPPAAPDRDQLGKGLKRK
;
A
#
# COMPACT_ATOMS: atom_id res chain seq x y z
N MET A 1 5.71 13.13 2.87
CA MET A 1 4.84 13.91 1.96
C MET A 1 4.65 13.23 0.61
N LEU A 2 5.73 12.81 -0.08
CA LEU A 2 5.66 12.13 -1.38
C LEU A 2 4.62 10.99 -1.44
N HIS A 3 4.63 10.08 -0.46
CA HIS A 3 3.70 8.96 -0.40
C HIS A 3 2.25 9.35 -0.13
N MET A 4 2.04 10.33 0.75
CA MET A 4 0.70 10.88 0.98
C MET A 4 0.14 11.52 -0.29
N GLY A 5 0.97 12.22 -1.06
CA GLY A 5 0.63 12.74 -2.38
C GLY A 5 0.18 11.64 -3.35
N ARG A 6 0.95 10.55 -3.44
CA ARG A 6 0.62 9.40 -4.31
C ARG A 6 -0.71 8.75 -3.95
N VAL A 7 -0.91 8.43 -2.67
CA VAL A 7 -2.15 7.81 -2.20
C VAL A 7 -3.33 8.75 -2.40
N GLY A 8 -3.18 10.03 -2.07
CA GLY A 8 -4.24 11.02 -2.23
C GLY A 8 -4.66 11.20 -3.70
N MET A 9 -3.73 11.16 -4.66
CA MET A 9 -4.09 11.19 -6.08
C MET A 9 -4.98 10.01 -6.48
N VAL A 10 -4.62 8.79 -6.06
CA VAL A 10 -5.42 7.58 -6.34
C VAL A 10 -6.82 7.69 -5.72
N VAL A 11 -6.89 8.05 -4.45
CA VAL A 11 -8.16 8.15 -3.71
C VAL A 11 -9.08 9.23 -4.29
N HIS A 12 -8.56 10.43 -4.54
CA HIS A 12 -9.39 11.51 -5.09
C HIS A 12 -9.83 11.23 -6.52
N THR A 13 -8.97 10.61 -7.34
CA THR A 13 -9.36 10.19 -8.71
C THR A 13 -10.48 9.15 -8.67
N GLY A 14 -10.35 8.13 -7.80
CA GLY A 14 -11.38 7.11 -7.65
C GLY A 14 -12.72 7.70 -7.18
N ASN A 15 -12.69 8.56 -6.16
CA ASN A 15 -13.89 9.22 -5.64
C ASN A 15 -14.54 10.17 -6.65
N LEU A 16 -13.72 10.89 -7.43
CA LEU A 16 -14.20 11.73 -8.54
C LEU A 16 -14.91 10.90 -9.61
N ALA A 17 -14.35 9.74 -9.97
CA ALA A 17 -14.90 8.87 -11.01
C ALA A 17 -16.26 8.26 -10.67
N VAL A 18 -16.60 8.13 -9.38
CA VAL A 18 -17.89 7.60 -8.92
C VAL A 18 -18.88 8.68 -8.48
N ALA A 19 -18.44 9.94 -8.39
CA ALA A 19 -19.30 11.05 -8.01
C ALA A 19 -20.21 11.45 -9.18
N SER A 20 -21.52 11.54 -8.93
CA SER A 20 -22.51 12.04 -9.91
C SER A 20 -22.96 13.47 -9.64
N ARG A 21 -22.85 13.93 -8.39
CA ARG A 21 -23.21 15.27 -7.96
C ARG A 21 -22.12 16.28 -8.31
N ARG A 22 -22.49 17.37 -8.98
CA ARG A 22 -21.54 18.39 -9.47
C ARG A 22 -20.70 19.02 -8.36
N ASP A 23 -21.31 19.38 -7.23
CA ASP A 23 -20.59 19.95 -6.08
C ASP A 23 -19.54 18.99 -5.51
N ILE A 24 -19.83 17.68 -5.53
CA ILE A 24 -18.91 16.63 -5.08
C ILE A 24 -17.80 16.38 -6.11
N GLN A 25 -18.12 16.42 -7.41
CA GLN A 25 -17.12 16.36 -8.48
C GLN A 25 -16.17 17.55 -8.39
N ASP A 26 -16.70 18.76 -8.21
CA ASP A 26 -15.90 19.98 -8.06
C ASP A 26 -15.00 19.86 -6.81
N PHE A 27 -15.51 19.37 -5.68
CA PHE A 27 -14.71 19.14 -4.48
C PHE A 27 -13.54 18.18 -4.72
N TYR A 28 -13.80 16.98 -5.27
CA TYR A 28 -12.73 16.01 -5.52
C TYR A 28 -11.77 16.45 -6.63
N GLY A 29 -12.25 17.19 -7.63
CA GLY A 29 -11.40 17.81 -8.66
C GLY A 29 -10.42 18.82 -8.06
N HIS A 30 -10.88 19.71 -7.17
CA HIS A 30 -10.01 20.64 -6.47
C HIS A 30 -9.01 19.92 -5.56
N ALA A 31 -9.46 18.92 -4.79
CA ALA A 31 -8.58 18.14 -3.93
C ALA A 31 -7.51 17.38 -4.74
N LEU A 32 -7.88 16.79 -5.88
CA LEU A 32 -6.94 16.11 -6.78
C LEU A 32 -5.86 17.09 -7.28
N HIS A 33 -6.24 18.29 -7.70
CA HIS A 33 -5.29 19.32 -8.13
C HIS A 33 -4.31 19.72 -7.00
N GLN A 34 -4.81 19.93 -5.78
CA GLN A 34 -3.97 20.27 -4.64
C GLN A 34 -2.96 19.16 -4.31
N VAL A 35 -3.43 17.91 -4.28
CA VAL A 35 -2.57 16.76 -3.97
C VAL A 35 -1.55 16.50 -5.09
N GLN A 36 -1.91 16.72 -6.35
CA GLN A 36 -0.98 16.65 -7.47
C GLN A 36 0.14 17.70 -7.33
N ASN A 37 -0.21 18.94 -6.97
CA ASN A 37 0.78 19.99 -6.74
C ASN A 37 1.71 19.66 -5.56
N LEU A 38 1.14 19.15 -4.46
CA LEU A 38 1.93 18.68 -3.31
C LEU A 38 2.89 17.55 -3.70
N TYR A 39 2.41 16.59 -4.50
CA TYR A 39 3.24 15.49 -4.98
C TYR A 39 4.40 15.99 -5.85
N ARG A 40 4.14 16.92 -6.78
CA ARG A 40 5.17 17.52 -7.63
C ARG A 40 6.23 18.23 -6.80
N ALA A 41 5.82 19.16 -5.93
CA ALA A 41 6.75 19.91 -5.09
C ALA A 41 7.59 19.00 -4.17
N ALA A 42 6.96 17.98 -3.56
CA ALA A 42 7.66 17.01 -2.74
C ALA A 42 8.64 16.14 -3.54
N SER A 43 8.30 15.80 -4.79
CA SER A 43 9.16 15.03 -5.69
C SER A 43 10.38 15.83 -6.10
N GLU A 44 10.19 17.07 -6.54
CA GLU A 44 11.26 18.00 -6.93
C GLU A 44 12.20 18.24 -5.76
N THR A 45 11.66 18.55 -4.58
CA THR A 45 12.47 18.73 -3.36
C THR A 45 13.27 17.48 -3.01
N ALA A 46 12.67 16.30 -3.12
CA ALA A 46 13.37 15.04 -2.84
C ALA A 46 14.47 14.75 -3.88
N LEU A 47 14.25 15.11 -5.15
CA LEU A 47 15.26 14.98 -6.21
C LEU A 47 16.44 15.91 -5.96
N GLU A 48 16.18 17.20 -5.70
CA GLU A 48 17.20 18.22 -5.41
C GLU A 48 18.06 17.83 -4.20
N LYS A 49 17.45 17.22 -3.17
CA LYS A 49 18.15 16.76 -1.96
C LYS A 49 18.78 15.37 -2.10
N GLY A 50 18.63 14.69 -3.24
CA GLY A 50 19.12 13.32 -3.42
C GLY A 50 18.41 12.27 -2.56
N LEU A 51 17.22 12.58 -2.05
CA LEU A 51 16.38 11.73 -1.20
C LEU A 51 15.30 10.97 -1.99
N PHE A 52 15.19 11.22 -3.30
CA PHE A 52 14.24 10.50 -4.14
C PHE A 52 14.68 9.05 -4.33
N PHE A 53 13.76 8.11 -4.13
CA PHE A 53 14.05 6.67 -4.22
C PHE A 53 14.62 6.30 -5.60
N LYS A 54 15.83 5.73 -5.60
CA LYS A 54 16.42 5.15 -6.81
C LYS A 54 15.69 3.84 -7.13
N ARG A 55 14.86 3.90 -8.18
CA ARG A 55 14.16 2.72 -8.71
C ARG A 55 15.10 1.92 -9.60
N PRO A 56 14.82 0.61 -9.80
CA PRO A 56 15.58 -0.18 -10.76
C PRO A 56 15.52 0.45 -12.15
N TYR A 57 16.68 0.58 -12.78
CA TYR A 57 16.79 1.09 -14.14
C TYR A 57 16.80 -0.06 -15.13
N ILE A 58 16.01 0.07 -16.18
CA ILE A 58 16.10 -0.79 -17.37
C ILE A 58 16.42 0.08 -18.59
N PRO A 59 17.29 -0.37 -19.50
CA PRO A 59 17.54 0.35 -20.74
C PRO A 59 16.28 0.51 -21.58
N TYR A 60 16.13 1.66 -22.25
CA TYR A 60 15.03 1.87 -23.17
C TYR A 60 15.06 0.85 -24.33
N PRO A 61 13.91 0.26 -24.70
CA PRO A 61 13.86 -0.65 -25.82
C PRO A 61 14.15 0.09 -27.13
N LYS A 62 14.97 -0.52 -28.00
CA LYS A 62 15.27 0.04 -29.34
C LYS A 62 14.17 -0.25 -30.37
N GLN A 63 13.36 -1.29 -30.12
CA GLN A 63 12.25 -1.73 -30.97
C GLN A 63 11.20 -2.45 -30.11
N PHE A 64 9.98 -2.56 -30.63
CA PHE A 64 8.93 -3.36 -30.00
C PHE A 64 9.03 -4.83 -30.43
N SER A 65 8.50 -5.73 -29.60
CA SER A 65 8.43 -7.17 -29.86
C SER A 65 7.08 -7.71 -29.41
N PHE A 66 6.57 -8.73 -30.10
CA PHE A 66 5.35 -9.43 -29.71
C PHE A 66 5.65 -10.65 -28.82
N VAL A 67 4.72 -10.96 -27.92
CA VAL A 67 4.73 -12.22 -27.16
C VAL A 67 4.22 -13.32 -28.09
N ASN A 68 5.11 -14.25 -28.46
CA ASN A 68 4.80 -15.32 -29.42
C ASN A 68 4.57 -16.69 -28.77
N ASP A 69 4.77 -16.81 -27.45
CA ASP A 69 4.63 -18.07 -26.72
C ASP A 69 3.85 -17.86 -25.41
N VAL A 70 2.86 -18.72 -25.17
CA VAL A 70 2.01 -18.67 -23.95
C VAL A 70 2.82 -18.94 -22.69
N GLY A 71 3.96 -19.61 -22.79
CA GLY A 71 4.93 -19.77 -21.71
C GLY A 71 5.44 -18.45 -21.14
N TYR A 72 5.30 -17.32 -21.84
CA TYR A 72 5.56 -15.98 -21.32
C TYR A 72 4.79 -15.66 -20.01
N LEU A 73 3.63 -16.28 -19.80
CA LEU A 73 2.79 -16.10 -18.60
C LEU A 73 3.15 -17.06 -17.45
N LYS A 74 3.97 -18.07 -17.72
CA LYS A 74 4.31 -19.11 -16.73
C LYS A 74 5.37 -18.62 -15.75
N GLY A 75 5.16 -18.91 -14.47
CA GLY A 75 6.16 -18.68 -13.42
C GLY A 75 6.10 -19.62 -12.22
N ILE A 76 5.04 -20.42 -12.09
CA ILE A 76 4.78 -21.22 -10.87
C ILE A 76 5.69 -22.45 -10.77
N ASN A 77 6.11 -23.03 -11.89
CA ASN A 77 6.87 -24.27 -11.89
C ASN A 77 8.34 -24.01 -11.48
N PRO A 78 8.80 -24.49 -10.31
CA PRO A 78 10.16 -24.23 -9.82
C PRO A 78 11.25 -24.95 -10.65
N LEU A 79 10.87 -25.89 -11.51
CA LEU A 79 11.78 -26.66 -12.38
C LEU A 79 11.95 -26.04 -13.77
N LYS A 80 11.25 -24.94 -14.07
CA LYS A 80 11.35 -24.25 -15.37
C LYS A 80 11.79 -22.81 -15.15
N ASN A 81 12.80 -22.39 -15.91
CA ASN A 81 13.18 -21.00 -15.96
C ASN A 81 12.02 -20.20 -16.59
N HIS A 82 11.49 -19.25 -15.85
CA HIS A 82 10.56 -18.25 -16.35
C HIS A 82 11.34 -17.11 -17.02
N ARG A 83 10.65 -16.33 -17.86
CA ARG A 83 11.25 -15.13 -18.43
C ARG A 83 11.66 -14.13 -17.36
N ILE A 84 12.59 -13.25 -17.72
CA ILE A 84 12.94 -12.07 -16.92
C ILE A 84 11.71 -11.16 -16.74
N LEU A 85 11.62 -10.50 -15.59
CA LEU A 85 10.62 -9.49 -15.26
C LEU A 85 10.55 -8.38 -16.32
N ASN A 86 9.33 -7.93 -16.65
CA ASN A 86 9.13 -6.80 -17.53
C ASN A 86 9.03 -5.48 -16.73
N ALA A 87 9.03 -4.34 -17.43
CA ALA A 87 8.98 -3.01 -16.82
C ALA A 87 7.81 -2.80 -15.85
N ILE A 88 6.64 -3.36 -16.16
CA ILE A 88 5.42 -3.24 -15.34
C ILE A 88 5.60 -4.01 -14.04
N GLU A 89 6.07 -5.25 -14.13
CA GLU A 89 6.31 -6.12 -12.97
C GLU A 89 7.40 -5.56 -12.05
N ILE A 90 8.51 -5.07 -12.63
CA ILE A 90 9.58 -4.38 -11.90
C ILE A 90 9.03 -3.16 -11.17
N THR A 91 8.19 -2.37 -11.84
CA THR A 91 7.56 -1.19 -11.24
C THR A 91 6.74 -1.60 -10.01
N HIS A 92 5.84 -2.56 -10.14
CA HIS A 92 4.99 -2.98 -9.02
C HIS A 92 5.78 -3.63 -7.87
N LEU A 93 6.80 -4.44 -8.16
CA LEU A 93 7.69 -5.00 -7.14
C LEU A 93 8.42 -3.87 -6.39
N SER A 94 9.02 -2.94 -7.12
CA SER A 94 9.73 -1.80 -6.55
C SER A 94 8.83 -0.92 -5.70
N LEU A 95 7.61 -0.63 -6.17
CA LEU A 95 6.66 0.20 -5.44
C LEU A 95 6.19 -0.46 -4.15
N ASN A 96 5.93 -1.76 -4.18
CA ASN A 96 5.49 -2.48 -2.99
C ASN A 96 6.62 -2.65 -1.96
N ILE A 97 7.88 -2.76 -2.40
CA ILE A 97 9.04 -2.70 -1.49
C ILE A 97 9.10 -1.33 -0.80
N GLU A 98 9.00 -0.25 -1.58
CA GLU A 98 9.01 1.14 -1.09
C GLU A 98 7.90 1.37 -0.05
N THR A 99 6.66 0.93 -0.32
CA THR A 99 5.55 1.11 0.62
C THR A 99 5.69 0.29 1.90
N ASN A 100 6.26 -0.91 1.81
CA ASN A 100 6.53 -1.72 3.01
C ASN A 100 7.69 -1.15 3.84
N GLN A 101 8.69 -0.51 3.21
CA GLN A 101 9.75 0.20 3.94
C GLN A 101 9.17 1.34 4.80
N ILE A 102 8.18 2.06 4.28
CA ILE A 102 7.41 3.05 5.06
C ILE A 102 6.61 2.39 6.16
N GLY A 103 5.98 1.25 5.86
CA GLY A 103 5.29 0.43 6.87
C GLY A 103 6.19 0.11 8.04
N ILE A 104 7.43 -0.35 7.79
CA ILE A 104 8.44 -0.59 8.83
C ILE A 104 8.74 0.68 9.62
N MET A 105 8.98 1.80 8.94
CA MET A 105 9.31 3.06 9.60
C MET A 105 8.19 3.52 10.53
N LEU A 106 6.97 3.61 10.02
CA LEU A 106 5.84 4.11 10.79
C LEU A 106 5.46 3.18 11.94
N THR A 107 5.39 1.87 11.68
CA THR A 107 5.07 0.90 12.74
C THR A 107 6.17 0.80 13.78
N SER A 108 7.45 0.96 13.41
CA SER A 108 8.53 1.06 14.40
C SER A 108 8.38 2.32 15.27
N SER A 109 8.10 3.47 14.65
CA SER A 109 7.90 4.74 15.36
C SER A 109 6.65 4.74 16.26
N PHE A 110 5.56 4.09 15.85
CA PHE A 110 4.38 3.95 16.71
C PHE A 110 4.59 2.90 17.79
N MET A 111 5.33 1.83 17.52
CA MET A 111 5.67 0.82 18.52
C MET A 111 6.45 1.41 19.69
N GLN A 112 7.43 2.29 19.43
CA GLN A 112 8.26 2.93 20.47
C GLN A 112 7.50 3.99 21.28
N SER A 113 6.46 4.61 20.71
CA SER A 113 5.70 5.70 21.36
C SER A 113 4.32 5.29 21.88
N SER A 114 3.90 4.04 21.67
CA SER A 114 2.64 3.49 22.18
C SER A 114 2.89 2.54 23.35
N GLN A 115 1.88 2.38 24.18
CA GLN A 115 1.88 1.40 25.27
C GLN A 115 0.93 0.25 24.94
N SER A 116 0.99 -0.83 25.71
CA SER A 116 -0.01 -1.91 25.70
C SER A 116 -0.14 -2.72 24.39
N GLN A 117 -1.36 -3.18 24.07
CA GLN A 117 -1.70 -4.00 22.90
C GLN A 117 -1.38 -3.32 21.56
N VAL A 118 -1.42 -1.99 21.51
CA VAL A 118 -1.10 -1.23 20.29
C VAL A 118 0.37 -1.43 19.93
N SER A 119 1.28 -1.35 20.90
CA SER A 119 2.71 -1.59 20.64
C SER A 119 2.97 -3.00 20.07
N GLN A 120 2.29 -4.03 20.57
CA GLN A 120 2.39 -5.40 20.04
C GLN A 120 1.82 -5.51 18.61
N TYR A 121 0.69 -4.86 18.35
CA TYR A 121 0.10 -4.77 17.02
C TYR A 121 1.05 -4.09 16.01
N MET A 122 1.70 -2.99 16.41
CA MET A 122 2.70 -2.29 15.60
C MET A 122 3.93 -3.17 15.34
N LYS A 123 4.43 -3.88 16.37
CA LYS A 123 5.54 -4.83 16.22
C LYS A 123 5.22 -5.90 15.18
N ARG A 124 4.01 -6.47 15.18
CA ARG A 124 3.60 -7.45 14.17
C ARG A 124 3.55 -6.84 12.76
N GLY A 125 3.02 -5.62 12.61
CA GLY A 125 3.00 -4.92 11.31
C GLY A 125 4.39 -4.69 10.73
N LYS A 126 5.37 -4.36 11.59
CA LYS A 126 6.79 -4.25 11.21
C LYS A 126 7.33 -5.57 10.67
N GLU A 127 7.09 -6.68 11.35
CA GLU A 127 7.61 -7.99 10.93
C GLU A 127 6.95 -8.51 9.65
N ILE A 128 5.65 -8.26 9.47
CA ILE A 128 4.94 -8.54 8.20
C ILE A 128 5.60 -7.73 7.06
N SER A 129 5.81 -6.43 7.27
CA SER A 129 6.42 -5.56 6.26
C SER A 129 7.83 -6.02 5.87
N LYS A 130 8.66 -6.45 6.84
CA LYS A 130 9.99 -7.03 6.57
C LYS A 130 9.91 -8.30 5.73
N LYS A 131 9.02 -9.22 6.09
CA LYS A 131 8.79 -10.46 5.35
C LYS A 131 8.38 -10.17 3.91
N HIS A 132 7.47 -9.21 3.71
CA HIS A 132 7.00 -8.82 2.38
C HIS A 132 8.13 -8.22 1.55
N ILE A 133 8.96 -7.34 2.13
CA ILE A 133 10.15 -6.80 1.46
C ILE A 133 11.10 -7.92 1.05
N ASP A 134 11.38 -8.88 1.93
CA ASP A 134 12.29 -10.00 1.64
C ASP A 134 11.80 -10.82 0.43
N ILE A 135 10.53 -11.19 0.38
CA ILE A 135 9.92 -11.93 -0.73
C ILE A 135 10.01 -11.14 -2.05
N LEU A 136 9.65 -9.86 -2.02
CA LEU A 136 9.64 -9.01 -3.22
C LEU A 136 11.08 -8.72 -3.71
N SER A 137 12.01 -8.51 -2.78
CA SER A 137 13.42 -8.27 -3.09
C SER A 137 14.08 -9.51 -3.69
N LYS A 138 13.83 -10.69 -3.11
CA LYS A 138 14.28 -11.97 -3.68
C LYS A 138 13.75 -12.20 -5.09
N THR A 139 12.51 -11.78 -5.35
CA THR A 139 11.92 -11.85 -6.69
C THR A 139 12.67 -11.00 -7.71
N LEU A 140 13.05 -9.75 -7.35
CA LEU A 140 13.88 -8.90 -8.20
C LEU A 140 15.29 -9.49 -8.40
N MET A 141 15.91 -9.95 -7.30
CA MET A 141 17.29 -10.45 -7.32
C MET A 141 17.45 -11.73 -8.15
N LYS A 142 16.41 -12.56 -8.28
CA LYS A 142 16.45 -13.76 -9.15
C LYS A 142 16.72 -13.42 -10.62
N ASP A 143 16.35 -12.21 -11.04
CA ASP A 143 16.54 -11.72 -12.40
C ASP A 143 17.65 -10.65 -12.45
N ASP A 144 18.56 -10.67 -11.47
CA ASP A 144 19.70 -9.74 -11.32
C ASP A 144 19.30 -8.25 -11.24
N ILE A 145 18.07 -7.97 -10.81
CA ILE A 145 17.57 -6.61 -10.63
C ILE A 145 17.81 -6.16 -9.19
N PRO A 146 18.51 -5.04 -8.95
CA PRO A 146 18.75 -4.56 -7.60
C PRO A 146 17.45 -4.12 -6.94
N SER A 147 17.27 -4.51 -5.68
CA SER A 147 16.12 -4.06 -4.88
C SER A 147 16.25 -2.57 -4.54
N PRO A 148 15.14 -1.80 -4.52
CA PRO A 148 15.15 -0.43 -4.00
C PRO A 148 15.63 -0.38 -2.55
N ILE A 149 16.57 0.51 -2.27
CA ILE A 149 17.06 0.76 -0.92
C ILE A 149 16.43 2.05 -0.42
N SER A 150 15.69 1.98 0.70
CA SER A 150 15.28 3.18 1.41
C SER A 150 16.45 3.73 2.21
N PRO A 151 16.67 5.05 2.16
CA PRO A 151 17.50 5.71 3.14
C PRO A 151 16.82 5.59 4.54
N ASN A 152 17.44 4.88 5.48
CA ASN A 152 16.88 4.63 6.83
C ASN A 152 17.11 5.85 7.74
N HIS A 153 16.31 6.91 7.57
CA HIS A 153 16.61 8.22 8.16
C HIS A 153 15.53 8.80 9.07
N ALA A 154 14.39 8.13 9.21
CA ALA A 154 13.20 8.75 9.81
C ALA A 154 12.86 8.27 11.24
N ILE A 155 13.51 7.22 11.74
CA ILE A 155 13.21 6.69 13.08
C ILE A 155 14.23 7.24 14.07
N THR A 156 13.76 7.97 15.08
CA THR A 156 14.56 8.44 16.22
C THR A 156 14.42 7.48 17.40
N ASP A 157 15.20 7.70 18.47
CA ASP A 157 15.11 6.94 19.73
C ASP A 157 14.01 7.43 20.69
N SER A 158 13.21 8.42 20.27
CA SER A 158 12.17 9.00 21.13
C SER A 158 11.05 8.00 21.43
N THR A 159 10.77 7.79 22.72
CA THR A 159 9.65 7.00 23.22
C THR A 159 8.47 7.86 23.70
N THR A 160 8.55 9.18 23.51
CA THR A 160 7.53 10.11 23.94
C THR A 160 6.22 9.87 23.15
N PRO A 161 5.09 9.61 23.81
CA PRO A 161 3.80 9.49 23.12
C PRO A 161 3.37 10.84 22.51
N VAL A 162 3.50 10.98 21.19
CA VAL A 162 3.11 12.20 20.46
C VAL A 162 1.67 12.10 19.93
N PHE A 163 1.25 10.90 19.53
CA PHE A 163 -0.09 10.64 18.98
C PHE A 163 -0.89 9.70 19.88
N SER A 164 -2.21 9.81 19.83
CA SER A 164 -3.10 8.88 20.54
C SER A 164 -3.13 7.52 19.88
N ASP A 165 -3.37 6.47 20.67
CA ASP A 165 -3.55 5.10 20.17
C ASP A 165 -4.66 5.02 19.10
N LYS A 166 -5.78 5.76 19.29
CA LYS A 166 -6.86 5.86 18.27
C LYS A 166 -6.32 6.36 16.93
N LEU A 167 -5.53 7.43 16.93
CA LEU A 167 -4.99 8.01 15.69
C LEU A 167 -3.95 7.09 15.05
N MET A 168 -3.07 6.48 15.85
CA MET A 168 -2.06 5.54 15.35
C MET A 168 -2.72 4.32 14.68
N MET A 169 -3.72 3.71 15.34
CA MET A 169 -4.48 2.59 14.79
C MET A 169 -5.24 2.96 13.52
N PHE A 170 -5.86 4.15 13.50
CA PHE A 170 -6.54 4.65 12.30
C PHE A 170 -5.58 4.79 11.11
N GLN A 171 -4.39 5.37 11.31
CA GLN A 171 -3.42 5.49 10.21
C GLN A 171 -2.88 4.15 9.72
N VAL A 172 -2.67 3.18 10.61
CA VAL A 172 -2.29 1.83 10.17
C VAL A 172 -3.41 1.14 9.41
N SER A 173 -4.68 1.34 9.80
CA SER A 173 -5.83 0.84 9.04
C SER A 173 -5.90 1.42 7.63
N LEU A 174 -5.65 2.73 7.46
CA LEU A 174 -5.56 3.36 6.14
C LEU A 174 -4.39 2.79 5.31
N LEU A 175 -3.23 2.58 5.92
CA LEU A 175 -2.08 1.98 5.25
C LEU A 175 -2.34 0.54 4.83
N ASN A 176 -3.00 -0.26 5.67
CA ASN A 176 -3.37 -1.63 5.32
C ASN A 176 -4.32 -1.64 4.12
N SER A 177 -5.32 -0.76 4.10
CA SER A 177 -6.25 -0.61 2.97
C SER A 177 -5.53 -0.21 1.68
N ALA A 178 -4.63 0.77 1.75
CA ALA A 178 -3.81 1.20 0.61
C ALA A 178 -2.85 0.09 0.13
N GLY A 179 -2.22 -0.63 1.07
CA GLY A 179 -1.32 -1.75 0.78
C GLY A 179 -2.04 -2.91 0.09
N PHE A 180 -3.24 -3.26 0.57
CA PHE A 180 -4.10 -4.25 -0.08
C PHE A 180 -4.45 -3.84 -1.52
N GLY A 181 -4.87 -2.59 -1.73
CA GLY A 181 -5.14 -2.05 -3.07
C GLY A 181 -3.92 -2.07 -3.99
N ASN A 182 -2.72 -1.79 -3.47
CA ASN A 182 -1.48 -1.86 -4.22
C ASN A 182 -1.14 -3.30 -4.66
N TYR A 183 -1.36 -4.29 -3.79
CA TYR A 183 -1.17 -5.70 -4.15
C TYR A 183 -2.18 -6.19 -5.16
N ALA A 184 -3.47 -5.84 -5.00
CA ALA A 184 -4.49 -6.18 -5.99
C ALA A 184 -4.18 -5.59 -7.37
N THR A 185 -3.77 -4.31 -7.41
CA THR A 185 -3.36 -3.65 -8.66
C THR A 185 -2.12 -4.32 -9.26
N ALA A 186 -1.13 -4.65 -8.43
CA ALA A 186 0.09 -5.33 -8.87
C ALA A 186 -0.19 -6.74 -9.41
N ALA A 187 -1.08 -7.49 -8.77
CA ALA A 187 -1.51 -8.81 -9.21
C ALA A 187 -2.21 -8.74 -10.58
N ALA A 188 -3.10 -7.75 -10.75
CA ALA A 188 -3.83 -7.52 -12.00
C ALA A 188 -2.91 -7.06 -13.16
N ALA A 189 -1.89 -6.26 -12.85
CA ALA A 189 -0.94 -5.76 -13.85
C ALA A 189 0.17 -6.76 -14.20
N SER A 190 0.40 -7.76 -13.35
CA SER A 190 1.44 -8.78 -13.54
C SER A 190 0.97 -9.88 -14.49
N GLN A 191 1.80 -10.20 -15.47
CA GLN A 191 1.47 -11.26 -16.46
C GLN A 191 2.06 -12.61 -16.04
N ARG A 192 3.15 -12.60 -15.27
CA ARG A 192 3.74 -13.79 -14.67
C ARG A 192 2.89 -14.30 -13.51
N SER A 193 2.43 -15.55 -13.65
CA SER A 193 1.56 -16.24 -12.69
C SER A 193 2.12 -16.40 -11.27
N ASP A 194 3.44 -16.54 -11.09
CA ASP A 194 4.06 -16.57 -9.75
C ASP A 194 3.93 -15.24 -9.01
N LEU A 195 4.01 -14.12 -9.73
CA LEU A 195 3.85 -12.79 -9.13
C LEU A 195 2.42 -12.59 -8.64
N THR A 196 1.43 -12.92 -9.47
CA THR A 196 0.02 -12.87 -9.09
C THR A 196 -0.22 -13.69 -7.82
N LEU A 197 0.24 -14.95 -7.77
CA LEU A 197 0.09 -15.77 -6.57
C LEU A 197 0.80 -15.20 -5.34
N ASN A 198 2.00 -14.62 -5.50
CA ASN A 198 2.69 -13.97 -4.40
C ASN A 198 1.88 -12.79 -3.88
N TYR A 199 1.40 -11.89 -4.75
CA TYR A 199 0.59 -10.74 -4.34
C TYR A 199 -0.71 -11.16 -3.64
N GLU A 200 -1.39 -12.21 -4.09
CA GLU A 200 -2.58 -12.74 -3.41
C GLU A 200 -2.26 -13.26 -2.00
N ARG A 201 -1.16 -14.01 -1.85
CA ARG A 201 -0.72 -14.50 -0.54
C ARG A 201 -0.37 -13.38 0.42
N LEU A 202 0.34 -12.36 -0.06
CA LEU A 202 0.68 -11.16 0.74
C LEU A 202 -0.59 -10.37 1.10
N SER A 203 -1.55 -10.28 0.19
CA SER A 203 -2.85 -9.62 0.44
C SER A 203 -3.65 -10.33 1.53
N ALA A 204 -3.67 -11.67 1.54
CA ALA A 204 -4.33 -12.44 2.58
C ALA A 204 -3.71 -12.18 3.98
N GLU A 205 -2.39 -12.07 4.07
CA GLU A 205 -1.69 -11.76 5.33
C GLU A 205 -2.00 -10.34 5.83
N VAL A 206 -2.05 -9.35 4.93
CA VAL A 206 -2.52 -8.00 5.26
C VAL A 206 -3.98 -8.01 5.70
N GLY A 207 -4.84 -8.79 5.05
CA GLY A 207 -6.25 -8.93 5.42
C GLY A 207 -6.43 -9.42 6.86
N GLN A 208 -5.70 -10.46 7.25
CA GLN A 208 -5.70 -10.95 8.63
C GLN A 208 -5.19 -9.89 9.61
N TYR A 209 -4.08 -9.22 9.27
CA TYR A 209 -3.54 -8.13 10.11
C TYR A 209 -4.50 -6.94 10.25
N ALA A 210 -5.26 -6.60 9.21
CA ALA A 210 -6.27 -5.56 9.23
C ALA A 210 -7.46 -5.95 10.11
N GLN A 211 -7.91 -7.22 10.03
CA GLN A 211 -8.97 -7.74 10.88
C GLN A 211 -8.61 -7.65 12.37
N ASP A 212 -7.40 -8.09 12.74
CA ASP A 212 -6.92 -8.01 14.13
C ASP A 212 -6.86 -6.55 14.62
N GLY A 213 -6.47 -5.62 13.74
CA GLY A 213 -6.48 -4.20 14.03
C GLY A 213 -7.89 -3.65 14.26
N ALA A 214 -8.85 -4.06 13.43
CA ALA A 214 -10.25 -3.69 13.57
C ALA A 214 -10.84 -4.20 14.89
N GLU A 215 -10.50 -5.41 15.33
CA GLU A 215 -10.92 -5.94 16.63
C GLU A 215 -10.42 -5.09 17.79
N ILE A 216 -9.15 -4.65 17.76
CA ILE A 216 -8.61 -3.73 18.77
C ILE A 216 -9.40 -2.42 18.75
N MET A 217 -9.65 -1.86 17.57
CA MET A 217 -10.39 -0.60 17.46
C MET A 217 -11.84 -0.73 17.94
N ILE A 218 -12.53 -1.85 17.68
CA ILE A 218 -13.88 -2.13 18.16
C ILE A 218 -13.90 -2.22 19.69
N LYS A 219 -13.00 -3.02 20.28
CA LYS A 219 -12.89 -3.20 21.75
C LYS A 219 -12.69 -1.88 22.48
N ASN A 220 -11.97 -0.93 21.87
CA ASN A 220 -11.70 0.38 22.45
C ASN A 220 -12.67 1.49 21.98
N LYS A 221 -13.71 1.17 21.19
CA LYS A 221 -14.66 2.16 20.60
C LYS A 221 -13.98 3.25 19.74
N TRP A 222 -12.96 2.85 18.99
CA TRP A 222 -12.20 3.71 18.09
C TRP A 222 -12.62 3.59 16.63
N LEU A 223 -13.33 2.53 16.26
CA LEU A 223 -13.81 2.30 14.90
C LEU A 223 -15.19 2.94 14.71
N GLU A 224 -15.29 3.83 13.73
CA GLU A 224 -16.55 4.50 13.37
C GLU A 224 -17.31 3.65 12.35
N GLU A 225 -18.62 3.52 12.55
CA GLU A 225 -19.50 2.83 11.61
C GLU A 225 -19.80 3.75 10.42
N PRO A 226 -19.52 3.31 9.17
CA PRO A 226 -19.87 4.09 7.99
C PRO A 226 -21.40 4.13 7.80
N PRO A 227 -21.94 5.16 7.13
CA PRO A 227 -23.36 5.22 6.82
C PRO A 227 -23.82 3.98 6.02
N ALA A 228 -24.68 3.16 6.61
CA ALA A 228 -25.28 2.00 5.94
C ALA A 228 -26.70 2.30 5.45
N ALA A 229 -27.11 1.62 4.38
CA ALA A 229 -28.47 1.68 3.85
C ALA A 229 -29.50 1.27 4.94
N PRO A 230 -30.74 1.79 4.88
CA PRO A 230 -31.77 1.37 5.83
C PRO A 230 -32.07 -0.12 5.72
N ASP A 231 -32.14 -0.80 6.86
CA ASP A 231 -32.62 -2.18 6.94
C ASP A 231 -34.14 -2.19 6.73
N ARG A 232 -34.57 -2.59 5.53
CA ARG A 232 -35.97 -2.58 5.13
C ARG A 232 -36.81 -3.60 5.93
N ASP A 233 -36.21 -4.68 6.39
CA ASP A 233 -36.90 -5.70 7.19
C ASP A 233 -37.12 -5.20 8.63
N GLN A 234 -36.16 -4.47 9.21
CA GLN A 234 -36.34 -3.79 10.49
C GLN A 234 -37.40 -2.68 10.41
N LEU A 235 -37.39 -1.90 9.32
CA LEU A 235 -38.41 -0.87 9.07
C LEU A 235 -39.81 -1.48 8.93
N GLY A 236 -39.95 -2.61 8.23
CA GLY A 236 -41.21 -3.35 8.12
C GLY A 236 -41.72 -3.90 9.46
N LYS A 237 -40.82 -4.11 10.43
CA LYS A 237 -41.15 -4.55 11.81
C LYS A 237 -41.35 -3.38 12.78
N GLY A 238 -41.30 -2.12 12.33
CA GLY A 238 -41.47 -0.93 13.16
C GLY A 238 -40.30 -0.63 14.11
N LEU A 239 -39.15 -1.28 13.95
CA LEU A 239 -37.96 -1.03 14.75
C LEU A 239 -37.21 0.18 14.20
N LYS A 240 -37.11 1.26 14.99
CA LYS A 240 -36.26 2.41 14.65
C LYS A 240 -34.78 2.09 14.96
N ARG A 241 -33.89 2.64 14.14
CA ARG A 241 -32.42 2.57 14.34
C ARG A 241 -32.05 3.04 15.75
N LYS A 242 -31.15 2.31 16.43
CA LYS A 242 -30.44 2.80 17.62
C LYS A 242 -29.32 3.75 17.21
#